data_AF-A0A5N8HC31-F1
#
_entry.id   AF-A0A5N8HC31-F1
#
_cell.length_a   1.000
_cell.length_b   1.000
_cell.length_c   1.000
_cell.angle_alpha   90.00
_cell.angle_beta   90.00
_cell.angle_gamma   90.00
#
_symmetry.space_group_name_H-M   'P 1'
#
loop_
_entity.id
_entity.type
_entity.pdbx_description
1 polymer ?
#
loop_
_entity_poly.entity_id
_entity_poly.type
_entity_poly.pdbx_seq_one_letter_code
_entity_poly.pdbx_strand_id
1 'polypeptide(L)'
;MLRTTRWVAAIIFLYSFPGYAEETFDTHFMIGGMRGEKVSEYRFDNKQPLPGNYELDFYVNHQWRGKKDITIPESPAKPCLPKVLLTTLGVKTDNLNTEDNCILLDEAVHGGQYQWDISEHRLNLTVPQAYINELERGYVPPESWDRGIDAFYTSYNLSQYRSYDSNNNSNTASYGRFNSGLNLFSWQLHSDASYSKPDDMKGKWQSNTLYLERGWSQILSTVQIGENYTSSLIFDSLRFSGIRLFRDMQMLPDSMQSFTPLVQGVAQSNALITVSQNGYTIYQKEVPPGPFTIADLQLSGSGSDLDVSIKEADGSVRSFLVPYSSVPNMLQPGVSNFDFIAGRSQIYGVKNQEDFLEANYIYGLNNLLTLYGGTILSDNYNAITLGNGWNTPLGAISFDATRSSSKLNNDTRHEGTSYQVAYNKYL
;
A
#
# COMPACT_ATOMS: atom_id res chain seq x y z
N MET A 1 -5.45 -99.48 -29.96
CA MET A 1 -4.40 -98.93 -29.07
C MET A 1 -3.80 -97.71 -29.75
N LEU A 2 -3.85 -96.54 -29.08
CA LEU A 2 -2.96 -95.37 -29.14
C LEU A 2 -2.38 -94.91 -30.51
N ARG A 3 -2.29 -93.63 -30.92
CA ARG A 3 -2.65 -92.28 -30.41
C ARG A 3 -2.11 -91.29 -31.50
N THR A 4 -2.62 -90.04 -31.53
CA THR A 4 -1.99 -88.79 -32.11
C THR A 4 -2.03 -88.63 -33.66
N THR A 5 -2.25 -87.47 -34.31
CA THR A 5 -2.29 -86.02 -33.97
C THR A 5 -2.86 -85.25 -35.20
N ARG A 6 -3.90 -84.40 -35.06
CA ARG A 6 -3.92 -82.91 -35.08
C ARG A 6 -3.75 -82.16 -36.42
N TRP A 7 -4.89 -81.70 -36.95
CA TRP A 7 -5.26 -80.34 -37.37
C TRP A 7 -4.14 -79.33 -37.68
N VAL A 8 -4.05 -78.89 -38.94
CA VAL A 8 -3.36 -77.67 -39.37
C VAL A 8 -4.39 -76.54 -39.43
N ALA A 9 -4.35 -75.64 -38.45
CA ALA A 9 -5.04 -74.36 -38.48
C ALA A 9 -4.00 -73.26 -38.72
N ALA A 10 -4.18 -72.50 -39.80
CA ALA A 10 -3.34 -71.38 -40.19
C ALA A 10 -3.52 -70.21 -39.22
N ILE A 11 -2.44 -69.77 -38.59
CA ILE A 11 -2.37 -68.53 -37.81
C ILE A 11 -1.71 -67.48 -38.70
N ILE A 12 -2.50 -66.52 -39.18
CA ILE A 12 -2.02 -65.26 -39.77
C ILE A 12 -1.74 -64.33 -38.60
N PHE A 13 -0.46 -64.10 -38.31
CA PHE A 13 -0.01 -63.11 -37.33
C PHE A 13 -0.07 -61.72 -37.99
N LEU A 14 -1.04 -60.90 -37.57
CA LEU A 14 -1.08 -59.46 -37.88
C LEU A 14 0.10 -58.78 -37.17
N TYR A 15 1.09 -58.36 -37.94
CA TYR A 15 2.06 -57.36 -37.52
C TYR A 15 1.43 -55.97 -37.69
N SER A 16 0.81 -55.46 -36.63
CA SER A 16 0.40 -54.05 -36.54
C SER A 16 1.63 -53.21 -36.23
N PHE A 17 2.23 -52.61 -37.25
CA PHE A 17 3.15 -51.49 -37.05
C PHE A 17 2.35 -50.28 -36.52
N PRO A 18 2.77 -49.62 -35.42
CA PRO A 18 2.22 -48.33 -35.07
C PRO A 18 2.64 -47.33 -36.15
N GLY A 19 1.71 -47.02 -37.05
CA GLY A 19 1.87 -45.90 -37.97
C GLY A 19 1.82 -44.61 -37.16
N TYR A 20 2.97 -43.98 -36.95
CA TYR A 20 3.02 -42.58 -36.52
C TYR A 20 2.57 -41.74 -37.70
N ALA A 21 1.30 -41.35 -37.70
CA ALA A 21 0.81 -40.33 -38.62
C ALA A 21 1.38 -38.99 -38.16
N GLU A 22 2.34 -38.47 -38.91
CA GLU A 22 2.87 -37.13 -38.72
C GLU A 22 1.95 -36.14 -39.45
N GLU A 23 1.32 -35.22 -38.71
CA GLU A 23 0.55 -34.14 -39.33
C GLU A 23 1.52 -33.24 -40.10
N THR A 24 1.40 -33.24 -41.43
CA THR A 24 2.22 -32.43 -42.32
C THR A 24 1.33 -31.47 -43.09
N PHE A 25 1.78 -30.22 -43.19
CA PHE A 25 1.06 -29.18 -43.91
C PHE A 25 1.15 -29.41 -45.43
N ASP A 26 0.02 -29.47 -46.13
CA ASP A 26 0.01 -29.67 -47.58
C ASP A 26 0.36 -28.37 -48.32
N THR A 27 1.60 -28.29 -48.79
CA THR A 27 2.10 -27.13 -49.54
C THR A 27 1.62 -27.07 -50.98
N HIS A 28 0.87 -28.05 -51.48
CA HIS A 28 0.43 -28.04 -52.88
C HIS A 28 -0.52 -26.87 -53.22
N PHE A 29 -1.13 -26.26 -52.20
CA PHE A 29 -2.01 -25.11 -52.33
C PHE A 29 -1.29 -23.77 -52.11
N MET A 30 0.01 -23.77 -51.78
CA MET A 30 0.80 -22.55 -51.56
C MET A 30 1.28 -21.96 -52.89
N ILE A 31 1.19 -20.64 -53.02
CA ILE A 31 1.63 -19.86 -54.18
C ILE A 31 3.01 -19.27 -53.86
N GLY A 32 3.91 -19.16 -54.85
CA GLY A 32 5.23 -18.53 -54.67
C GLY A 32 6.42 -19.49 -54.54
N GLY A 33 6.33 -20.70 -55.09
CA GLY A 33 7.47 -21.63 -55.20
C GLY A 33 7.56 -22.70 -54.12
N MET A 34 6.66 -22.69 -53.13
CA MET A 34 6.61 -23.72 -52.07
C MET A 34 5.85 -24.99 -52.46
N ARG A 35 5.31 -25.07 -53.68
CA ARG A 35 4.45 -26.17 -54.12
C ARG A 35 5.23 -27.50 -54.17
N GLY A 36 4.90 -28.43 -53.28
CA GLY A 36 5.55 -29.75 -53.20
C GLY A 36 6.77 -29.78 -52.28
N GLU A 37 7.10 -28.67 -51.62
CA GLU A 37 8.15 -28.62 -50.61
C GLU A 37 7.71 -29.30 -49.30
N LYS A 38 8.64 -30.03 -48.67
CA LYS A 38 8.41 -30.65 -47.36
C LYS A 38 8.62 -29.63 -46.25
N VAL A 39 7.54 -29.26 -45.56
CA VAL A 39 7.57 -28.30 -44.43
C VAL A 39 7.75 -29.02 -43.08
N SER A 40 8.11 -30.31 -43.10
CA SER A 40 8.22 -31.13 -41.89
C SER A 40 9.23 -30.60 -40.85
N GLU A 41 10.14 -29.71 -41.24
CA GLU A 41 11.11 -29.07 -40.34
C GLU A 41 10.58 -27.80 -39.66
N TYR A 42 9.53 -27.17 -40.20
CA TYR A 42 8.97 -25.93 -39.65
C TYR A 42 7.65 -26.21 -38.95
N ARG A 43 7.74 -26.60 -37.68
CA ARG A 43 6.59 -26.67 -36.78
C ARG A 43 6.34 -25.30 -36.15
N PHE A 44 5.41 -24.56 -36.72
CA PHE A 44 4.90 -23.34 -36.12
C PHE A 44 3.82 -23.70 -35.09
N ASP A 45 4.24 -23.98 -33.86
CA ASP A 45 3.30 -24.10 -32.74
C ASP A 45 3.17 -22.73 -32.06
N ASN A 46 1.94 -22.21 -32.00
CA ASN A 46 1.68 -20.95 -31.30
C ASN A 46 2.03 -21.02 -29.79
N LYS A 47 2.12 -22.24 -29.25
CA LYS A 47 2.40 -22.52 -27.83
C LYS A 47 3.86 -22.85 -27.55
N GLN A 48 4.72 -22.96 -28.57
CA GLN A 48 6.15 -23.21 -28.40
C GLN A 48 6.99 -22.32 -29.32
N PRO A 49 7.77 -21.37 -28.75
CA PRO A 49 8.72 -20.61 -29.56
C PRO A 49 9.83 -21.50 -30.10
N LEU A 50 10.37 -21.13 -31.25
CA LEU A 50 11.64 -21.67 -31.71
C LEU A 50 12.79 -21.05 -30.89
N PRO A 51 13.96 -21.71 -30.80
CA PRO A 51 15.13 -21.12 -30.16
C PRO A 51 15.56 -19.83 -30.87
N GLY A 52 15.90 -18.80 -30.09
CA GLY A 52 16.28 -17.50 -30.64
C GLY A 52 16.02 -16.33 -29.70
N ASN A 53 16.35 -15.13 -30.17
CA ASN A 53 16.06 -13.89 -29.45
C ASN A 53 14.75 -13.30 -29.97
N TYR A 54 13.84 -13.00 -29.05
CA TYR A 54 12.53 -12.43 -29.35
C TYR A 54 12.31 -11.18 -28.53
N GLU A 55 11.72 -10.16 -29.16
CA GLU A 55 11.10 -9.04 -28.46
C GLU A 55 9.61 -9.37 -28.31
N LEU A 56 9.14 -9.50 -27.06
CA LEU A 56 7.77 -9.92 -26.77
C LEU A 56 7.05 -8.94 -25.85
N ASP A 57 5.73 -8.86 -25.99
CA ASP A 57 4.84 -8.21 -25.05
C ASP A 57 4.56 -9.12 -23.86
N PHE A 58 4.89 -8.65 -22.66
CA PHE A 58 4.71 -9.39 -21.42
C PHE A 58 3.39 -8.99 -20.76
N TYR A 59 2.56 -9.99 -20.49
CA TYR A 59 1.33 -9.84 -19.71
C TYR A 59 1.48 -10.61 -18.40
N VAL A 60 1.19 -9.96 -17.27
CA VAL A 60 1.10 -10.62 -15.97
C VAL A 60 -0.34 -10.49 -15.50
N ASN A 61 -1.04 -11.61 -15.31
CA ASN A 61 -2.45 -11.65 -14.93
C ASN A 61 -3.34 -10.77 -15.83
N HIS A 62 -3.16 -10.89 -17.16
CA HIS A 62 -3.85 -10.11 -18.19
C HIS A 62 -3.53 -8.60 -18.22
N GLN A 63 -2.64 -8.10 -17.36
CA GLN A 63 -2.15 -6.73 -17.44
C GLN A 63 -0.85 -6.67 -18.24
N TRP A 64 -0.81 -5.79 -19.25
CA TRP A 64 0.42 -5.53 -19.98
C TRP A 64 1.46 -4.86 -19.06
N ARG A 65 2.67 -5.43 -19.01
CA ARG A 65 3.79 -5.01 -18.15
C ARG A 65 4.99 -4.49 -18.95
N GLY A 66 4.82 -4.33 -20.26
CA GLY A 66 5.84 -3.80 -21.15
C GLY A 66 6.31 -4.79 -22.21
N LYS A 67 7.08 -4.26 -23.15
CA LYS A 67 7.77 -5.00 -24.20
C LYS A 67 9.23 -5.20 -23.81
N LYS A 68 9.74 -6.43 -23.88
CA LYS A 68 11.09 -6.80 -23.44
C LYS A 68 11.69 -7.89 -24.32
N ASP A 69 13.02 -7.90 -24.37
CA ASP A 69 13.78 -8.96 -25.02
C ASP A 69 13.87 -10.21 -24.13
N ILE A 70 13.75 -11.38 -24.75
CA ILE A 70 13.96 -12.68 -24.12
C ILE A 70 14.71 -13.62 -25.06
N THR A 71 15.65 -14.37 -24.50
CA THR A 71 16.37 -15.43 -25.23
C THR A 71 15.73 -16.77 -24.92
N ILE A 72 15.26 -17.45 -25.95
CA ILE A 72 14.68 -18.79 -25.88
C ILE A 72 15.79 -19.82 -26.12
N PRO A 73 16.09 -20.69 -25.13
CA PRO A 73 17.13 -21.71 -25.27
C PRO A 73 16.72 -22.83 -26.24
N GLU A 74 17.69 -23.64 -26.67
CA GLU A 74 17.49 -24.75 -27.63
C GLU A 74 16.48 -25.82 -27.16
N SER A 75 16.16 -25.87 -25.86
CA SER A 75 15.07 -26.68 -25.29
C SER A 75 13.96 -25.75 -24.77
N PRO A 76 13.01 -25.32 -25.63
CA PRO A 76 12.09 -24.21 -25.39
C PRO A 76 10.91 -24.56 -24.46
N ALA A 77 10.99 -25.66 -23.69
CA ALA A 77 9.85 -26.17 -22.95
C ALA A 77 9.31 -25.16 -21.93
N LYS A 78 10.18 -24.37 -21.27
CA LYS A 78 9.82 -23.35 -20.29
C LYS A 78 10.58 -22.03 -20.52
N PRO A 79 9.95 -20.86 -20.32
CA PRO A 79 10.61 -19.57 -20.43
C PRO A 79 11.68 -19.44 -19.34
N CYS A 80 12.89 -19.11 -19.78
CA CYS A 80 14.00 -18.73 -18.93
C CYS A 80 13.82 -17.23 -18.58
N LEU A 81 13.42 -16.92 -17.35
CA LEU A 81 13.15 -15.54 -16.92
C LEU A 81 14.27 -15.06 -15.99
N PRO A 82 15.12 -14.09 -16.39
CA PRO A 82 16.11 -13.51 -15.49
C PRO A 82 15.44 -12.80 -14.32
N LYS A 83 16.07 -12.79 -13.14
CA LYS A 83 15.55 -12.07 -11.95
C LYS A 83 15.18 -10.62 -12.26
N VAL A 84 16.05 -9.90 -12.98
CA VAL A 84 15.83 -8.50 -13.37
C VAL A 84 14.53 -8.34 -14.17
N LEU A 85 14.26 -9.25 -15.11
CA LEU A 85 13.02 -9.25 -15.88
C LEU A 85 11.81 -9.45 -14.96
N LEU A 86 11.84 -10.47 -14.09
CA LEU A 86 10.78 -10.72 -13.11
C LEU A 86 10.50 -9.51 -12.20
N THR A 87 11.55 -8.87 -11.68
CA THR A 87 11.41 -7.66 -10.85
C THR A 87 10.75 -6.52 -11.64
N THR A 88 11.16 -6.28 -12.90
CA THR A 88 10.55 -5.23 -13.74
C THR A 88 9.11 -5.52 -14.12
N LEU A 89 8.74 -6.81 -14.23
CA LEU A 89 7.36 -7.24 -14.47
C LEU A 89 6.49 -7.15 -13.20
N GLY A 90 7.09 -6.78 -12.06
CA GLY A 90 6.41 -6.60 -10.78
C GLY A 90 6.28 -7.88 -9.95
N VAL A 91 7.03 -8.94 -10.25
CA VAL A 91 7.06 -10.15 -9.42
C VAL A 91 7.98 -9.90 -8.21
N LYS A 92 7.56 -10.34 -7.01
CA LYS A 92 8.39 -10.30 -5.79
C LYS A 92 9.53 -11.29 -5.94
N THR A 93 10.76 -10.77 -5.91
CA THR A 93 11.97 -11.57 -6.14
C THR A 93 12.91 -11.63 -4.94
N ASP A 94 12.42 -11.27 -3.75
CA ASP A 94 13.26 -11.07 -2.55
C ASP A 94 13.94 -12.36 -2.09
N ASN A 95 13.30 -13.51 -2.32
CA ASN A 95 13.80 -14.84 -1.96
C ASN A 95 14.60 -15.53 -3.08
N LEU A 96 14.81 -14.88 -4.22
CA LEU A 96 15.52 -15.46 -5.37
C LEU A 96 16.99 -15.03 -5.37
N ASN A 97 17.91 -15.96 -5.64
CA ASN A 97 19.34 -15.65 -5.75
C ASN A 97 19.59 -14.70 -6.93
N THR A 98 20.50 -13.74 -6.74
CA THR A 98 20.80 -12.69 -7.73
C THR A 98 21.66 -13.16 -8.91
N GLU A 99 22.29 -14.33 -8.84
CA GLU A 99 23.17 -14.85 -9.89
C GLU A 99 22.45 -15.72 -10.93
N ASP A 100 21.18 -16.06 -10.69
CA ASP A 100 20.41 -16.93 -11.59
C ASP A 100 19.89 -16.13 -12.79
N ASN A 101 20.58 -16.27 -13.91
CA ASN A 101 20.17 -15.70 -15.21
C ASN A 101 18.98 -16.45 -15.84
N CYS A 102 18.60 -17.60 -15.27
CA CYS A 102 17.54 -18.45 -15.78
C CYS A 102 16.68 -18.97 -14.64
N ILE A 103 15.53 -18.34 -14.42
CA ILE A 103 14.59 -18.75 -13.39
C ILE A 103 13.31 -19.21 -14.09
N LEU A 104 12.87 -20.42 -13.76
CA LEU A 104 11.58 -20.91 -14.21
C LEU A 104 10.47 -20.30 -13.35
N LEU A 105 9.35 -19.90 -13.96
CA LEU A 105 8.30 -19.20 -13.22
C LEU A 105 7.70 -20.04 -12.09
N ASP A 106 7.57 -21.36 -12.29
CA ASP A 106 7.05 -22.29 -11.29
C ASP A 106 8.02 -22.55 -10.13
N GLU A 107 9.32 -22.31 -10.33
CA GLU A 107 10.34 -22.29 -9.27
C GLU A 107 10.37 -20.94 -8.56
N ALA A 108 10.16 -19.84 -9.31
CA ALA A 108 10.14 -18.49 -8.75
C ALA A 108 8.96 -18.28 -7.79
N VAL A 109 7.78 -18.78 -8.17
CA VAL A 109 6.52 -18.55 -7.45
C VAL A 109 5.65 -19.80 -7.49
N HIS A 110 5.20 -20.25 -6.31
CA HIS A 110 4.33 -21.43 -6.23
C HIS A 110 2.99 -21.16 -6.90
N GLY A 111 2.62 -21.98 -7.90
CA GLY A 111 1.41 -21.76 -8.70
C GLY A 111 1.60 -20.85 -9.92
N GLY A 112 2.83 -20.42 -10.21
CA GLY A 112 3.18 -19.69 -11.43
C GLY A 112 2.96 -20.55 -12.68
N GLN A 113 2.28 -19.99 -13.68
CA GLN A 113 2.06 -20.61 -14.98
C GLN A 113 2.42 -19.64 -16.10
N TYR A 114 2.77 -20.16 -17.27
CA TYR A 114 3.05 -19.37 -18.45
C TYR A 114 2.31 -19.92 -19.66
N GLN A 115 1.99 -19.04 -20.61
CA GLN A 115 1.40 -19.40 -21.88
C GLN A 115 1.97 -18.51 -22.98
N TRP A 116 2.59 -19.15 -23.96
CA TRP A 116 3.05 -18.49 -25.19
C TRP A 116 1.87 -18.18 -26.12
N ASP A 117 1.93 -17.02 -26.75
CA ASP A 117 1.14 -16.66 -27.93
C ASP A 117 2.07 -16.00 -28.94
N ILE A 118 2.78 -16.84 -29.69
CA ILE A 118 3.82 -16.42 -30.64
C ILE A 118 3.22 -15.63 -31.81
N SER A 119 1.98 -15.90 -32.18
CA SER A 119 1.25 -15.21 -33.25
C SER A 119 1.06 -13.73 -32.95
N GLU A 120 0.89 -13.38 -31.67
CA GLU A 120 0.80 -12.01 -31.17
C GLU A 120 2.12 -11.47 -30.61
N HIS A 121 3.22 -12.24 -30.68
CA HIS A 121 4.50 -11.91 -30.02
C HIS A 121 4.34 -11.64 -28.53
N ARG A 122 3.64 -12.53 -27.83
CA ARG A 122 3.20 -12.32 -26.45
C ARG A 122 3.53 -13.50 -25.54
N LEU A 123 3.92 -13.18 -24.31
CA LEU A 123 4.05 -14.15 -23.22
C LEU A 123 3.11 -13.78 -22.07
N ASN A 124 2.17 -14.66 -21.78
CA ASN A 124 1.26 -14.52 -20.65
C ASN A 124 1.84 -15.25 -19.44
N LEU A 125 2.00 -14.54 -18.34
CA LEU A 125 2.38 -15.07 -17.05
C LEU A 125 1.17 -14.98 -16.12
N THR A 126 0.82 -16.10 -15.52
CA THR A 126 -0.19 -16.20 -14.48
C THR A 126 0.56 -16.41 -13.17
N VAL A 127 0.54 -15.39 -12.31
CA VAL A 127 1.26 -15.40 -11.04
C VAL A 127 0.27 -15.11 -9.93
N PRO A 128 0.20 -15.94 -8.87
CA PRO A 128 -0.68 -15.65 -7.75
C PRO A 128 -0.38 -14.26 -7.17
N GLN A 129 -1.44 -13.49 -6.91
CA GLN A 129 -1.36 -12.07 -6.54
C GLN A 129 -0.42 -11.81 -5.35
N ALA A 130 -0.35 -12.74 -4.39
CA ALA A 130 0.55 -12.63 -3.24
C ALA A 130 2.03 -12.43 -3.60
N TYR A 131 2.45 -12.96 -4.76
CA TYR A 131 3.82 -12.88 -5.28
C TYR A 131 4.03 -11.74 -6.29
N ILE A 132 3.06 -10.86 -6.46
CA ILE A 132 3.19 -9.65 -7.26
C ILE A 132 3.30 -8.45 -6.31
N ASN A 133 4.20 -7.52 -6.64
CA ASN A 133 4.17 -6.15 -6.15
C ASN A 133 2.98 -5.47 -6.82
N GLU A 134 1.80 -5.74 -6.27
CA GLU A 134 0.61 -5.08 -6.70
C GLU A 134 0.64 -3.67 -6.14
N LEU A 135 0.82 -2.71 -7.03
CA LEU A 135 0.69 -1.30 -6.69
C LEU A 135 -0.80 -1.06 -6.47
N GLU A 136 -1.16 -0.59 -5.27
CA GLU A 136 -2.53 -0.31 -4.90
C GLU A 136 -3.15 0.68 -5.89
N ARG A 137 -4.47 0.61 -6.07
CA ARG A 137 -5.16 1.57 -6.93
C ARG A 137 -4.93 3.00 -6.42
N GLY A 138 -4.36 3.86 -7.28
CA GLY A 138 -4.00 5.23 -6.91
C GLY A 138 -2.54 5.38 -6.44
N TYR A 139 -1.76 4.31 -6.40
CA TYR A 139 -0.32 4.41 -6.19
C TYR A 139 0.34 5.23 -7.31
N VAL A 140 1.14 6.21 -6.90
CA VAL A 140 1.97 7.02 -7.80
C VAL A 140 3.42 6.85 -7.37
N PRO A 141 4.31 6.41 -8.27
CA PRO A 141 5.72 6.26 -7.93
C PRO A 141 6.32 7.60 -7.48
N PRO A 142 7.14 7.62 -6.41
CA PRO A 142 7.80 8.82 -5.88
C PRO A 142 8.52 9.69 -6.91
N GLU A 143 9.06 9.08 -7.96
CA GLU A 143 9.81 9.75 -9.02
C GLU A 143 8.91 10.65 -9.89
N SER A 144 7.61 10.38 -9.90
CA SER A 144 6.60 11.16 -10.63
C SER A 144 6.04 12.32 -9.82
N TRP A 145 6.44 12.51 -8.56
CA TRP A 145 5.89 13.56 -7.71
C TRP A 145 6.51 14.92 -8.02
N ASP A 146 5.69 15.86 -8.47
CA ASP A 146 6.10 17.24 -8.69
C ASP A 146 6.21 17.99 -7.35
N ARG A 147 7.33 18.68 -7.14
CA ARG A 147 7.62 19.49 -5.95
C ARG A 147 7.05 20.91 -6.04
N GLY A 148 6.43 21.25 -7.16
CA GLY A 148 5.89 22.57 -7.44
C GLY A 148 6.96 23.57 -7.86
N ILE A 149 6.54 24.82 -7.96
CA ILE A 149 7.38 25.93 -8.42
C ILE A 149 7.88 26.78 -7.25
N ASP A 150 8.97 27.50 -7.49
CA ASP A 150 9.43 28.55 -6.58
C ASP A 150 8.42 29.70 -6.56
N ALA A 151 7.84 29.98 -5.40
CA ALA A 151 6.79 30.99 -5.26
C ALA A 151 6.69 31.51 -3.82
N PHE A 152 6.44 32.81 -3.70
CA PHE A 152 5.95 33.41 -2.47
C PHE A 152 4.45 33.65 -2.57
N TYR A 153 3.71 33.32 -1.53
CA TYR A 153 2.29 33.60 -1.44
C TYR A 153 1.90 34.04 -0.03
N THR A 154 0.85 34.85 0.07
CA THR A 154 0.27 35.23 1.35
C THR A 154 -1.24 35.37 1.21
N SER A 155 -1.96 34.84 2.19
CA SER A 155 -3.38 35.03 2.35
C SER A 155 -3.61 35.86 3.61
N TYR A 156 -4.57 36.79 3.55
CA TYR A 156 -4.84 37.70 4.64
C TYR A 156 -6.34 37.72 5.00
N ASN A 157 -6.63 37.84 6.29
CA ASN A 157 -7.96 38.11 6.80
C ASN A 157 -7.88 39.34 7.70
N LEU A 158 -8.54 40.42 7.32
CA LEU A 158 -8.58 41.67 8.07
C LEU A 158 -10.01 41.92 8.54
N SER A 159 -10.16 42.23 9.82
CA SER A 159 -11.45 42.58 10.41
C SER A 159 -11.31 43.77 11.35
N GLN A 160 -12.34 44.61 11.35
CA GLN A 160 -12.44 45.75 12.24
C GLN A 160 -13.84 45.76 12.86
N TYR A 161 -13.87 45.84 14.17
CA TYR A 161 -15.08 45.95 14.96
C TYR A 161 -15.12 47.33 15.60
N ARG A 162 -16.27 47.99 15.52
CA ARG A 162 -16.52 49.25 16.22
C ARG A 162 -17.86 49.19 16.92
N SER A 163 -17.87 49.47 18.22
CA SER A 163 -19.08 49.57 19.02
C SER A 163 -19.16 50.92 19.71
N TYR A 164 -20.37 51.30 20.07
CA TYR A 164 -20.65 52.48 20.88
C TYR A 164 -21.35 52.03 22.16
N ASP A 165 -20.89 52.51 23.30
CA ASP A 165 -21.57 52.28 24.57
C ASP A 165 -22.75 53.27 24.75
N SER A 166 -23.53 53.11 25.83
CA SER A 166 -24.65 53.98 26.15
C SER A 166 -24.26 55.44 26.40
N ASN A 167 -22.98 55.70 26.69
CA ASN A 167 -22.41 57.03 26.92
C ASN A 167 -21.78 57.61 25.63
N ASN A 168 -22.00 56.95 24.48
CA ASN A 168 -21.46 57.32 23.17
C ASN A 168 -19.92 57.25 23.08
N ASN A 169 -19.26 56.48 23.95
CA ASN A 169 -17.84 56.15 23.78
C ASN A 169 -17.71 55.08 22.70
N SER A 170 -16.80 55.29 21.75
CA SER A 170 -16.54 54.29 20.72
C SER A 170 -15.38 53.40 21.12
N ASN A 171 -15.58 52.08 21.05
CA ASN A 171 -14.52 51.08 21.19
C ASN A 171 -14.24 50.46 19.83
N THR A 172 -12.98 50.49 19.38
CA THR A 172 -12.57 49.98 18.06
C THR A 172 -11.52 48.88 18.19
N ALA A 173 -11.85 47.65 17.82
CA ALA A 173 -10.88 46.55 17.73
C ALA A 173 -10.51 46.27 16.28
N SER A 174 -9.21 46.14 15.99
CA SER A 174 -8.70 45.73 14.68
C SER A 174 -7.94 44.42 14.80
N TYR A 175 -8.15 43.53 13.84
CA TYR A 175 -7.49 42.23 13.77
C TYR A 175 -7.04 41.95 12.33
N GLY A 176 -5.86 41.37 12.20
CA GLY A 176 -5.34 40.87 10.93
C GLY A 176 -4.69 39.51 11.14
N ARG A 177 -4.94 38.55 10.25
CA ARG A 177 -4.23 37.27 10.19
C ARG A 177 -3.59 37.13 8.81
N PHE A 178 -2.35 36.67 8.78
CA PHE A 178 -1.57 36.46 7.58
C PHE A 178 -1.04 35.03 7.59
N ASN A 179 -1.43 34.23 6.60
CA ASN A 179 -0.88 32.91 6.36
C ASN A 179 -0.04 32.97 5.08
N SER A 180 1.28 32.89 5.27
CA SER A 180 2.27 33.11 4.21
C SER A 180 3.10 31.86 3.98
N GLY A 181 3.50 31.65 2.73
CA GLY A 181 4.38 30.56 2.33
C GLY A 181 5.44 31.01 1.34
N LEU A 182 6.62 30.39 1.44
CA LEU A 182 7.69 30.53 0.46
C LEU A 182 8.18 29.13 0.07
N ASN A 183 7.97 28.76 -1.18
CA ASN A 183 8.51 27.55 -1.78
C ASN A 183 9.81 27.92 -2.48
N LEU A 184 10.92 27.27 -2.10
CA LEU A 184 12.22 27.49 -2.73
C LEU A 184 13.09 26.23 -2.60
N PHE A 185 13.65 25.74 -3.71
CA PHE A 185 14.56 24.57 -3.72
C PHE A 185 13.96 23.32 -3.03
N SER A 186 12.67 23.06 -3.25
CA SER A 186 11.90 21.96 -2.61
C SER A 186 11.75 22.05 -1.08
N TRP A 187 12.08 23.20 -0.49
CA TRP A 187 11.73 23.52 0.89
C TRP A 187 10.54 24.48 0.91
N GLN A 188 9.66 24.29 1.89
CA GLN A 188 8.45 25.07 2.04
C GLN A 188 8.50 25.76 3.40
N LEU A 189 8.67 27.08 3.41
CA LEU A 189 8.58 27.88 4.63
C LEU A 189 7.12 28.26 4.83
N HIS A 190 6.56 27.94 5.99
CA HIS A 190 5.20 28.29 6.38
C HIS A 190 5.21 29.26 7.56
N SER A 191 4.35 30.27 7.51
CA SER A 191 4.15 31.22 8.62
C SER A 191 2.68 31.55 8.80
N ASP A 192 2.18 31.42 10.04
CA ASP A 192 0.87 31.90 10.46
C ASP A 192 1.07 32.97 11.54
N ALA A 193 0.78 34.22 11.19
CA ALA A 193 0.96 35.36 12.09
C ALA A 193 -0.32 36.17 12.20
N SER A 194 -0.55 36.76 13.37
CA SER A 194 -1.68 37.65 13.61
C SER A 194 -1.26 38.96 14.24
N TYR A 195 -2.00 40.00 13.91
CA TYR A 195 -1.93 41.32 14.50
C TYR A 195 -3.26 41.60 15.20
N SER A 196 -3.21 41.95 16.48
CA SER A 196 -4.40 42.36 17.24
C SER A 196 -4.17 43.72 17.88
N LYS A 197 -5.10 44.65 17.67
CA LYS A 197 -5.11 45.97 18.31
C LYS A 197 -6.49 46.23 18.90
N PRO A 198 -6.67 46.02 20.21
CA PRO A 198 -7.88 46.43 20.89
C PRO A 198 -7.81 47.92 21.27
N ASP A 199 -8.74 48.71 20.75
CA ASP A 199 -8.98 50.12 21.06
C ASP A 199 -7.73 50.99 21.20
N ASP A 200 -7.62 51.72 22.31
CA ASP A 200 -6.49 52.58 22.66
C ASP A 200 -5.25 51.81 23.14
N MET A 201 -5.28 50.46 23.16
CA MET A 201 -4.11 49.68 23.48
C MET A 201 -3.14 49.58 22.29
N LYS A 202 -1.87 49.33 22.60
CA LYS A 202 -0.85 49.05 21.59
C LYS A 202 -1.19 47.75 20.87
N GLY A 203 -1.15 47.78 19.54
CA GLY A 203 -1.28 46.57 18.74
C GLY A 203 -0.10 45.63 18.94
N LYS A 204 -0.38 44.32 18.91
CA LYS A 204 0.61 43.26 19.11
C LYS A 204 0.62 42.32 17.92
N TRP A 205 1.82 42.00 17.46
CA TRP A 205 2.05 40.89 16.54
C TRP A 205 2.29 39.61 17.34
N GLN A 206 1.69 38.51 16.90
CA GLN A 206 1.85 37.19 17.49
C GLN A 206 2.05 36.19 16.36
N SER A 207 3.20 35.53 16.36
CA SER A 207 3.47 34.37 15.51
C SER A 207 2.84 33.14 16.15
N ASN A 208 1.99 32.44 15.41
CA ASN A 208 1.39 31.19 15.85
C ASN A 208 2.32 30.03 15.48
N THR A 209 2.64 29.91 14.19
CA THR A 209 3.60 28.92 13.66
C THR A 209 4.58 29.59 12.69
N LEU A 210 5.81 29.10 12.67
CA LEU A 210 6.85 29.49 11.73
C LEU A 210 7.83 28.33 11.58
N TYR A 211 7.71 27.57 10.49
CA TYR A 211 8.52 26.37 10.29
C TYR A 211 8.87 26.16 8.82
N LEU A 212 10.01 25.52 8.61
CA LEU A 212 10.46 25.03 7.33
C LEU A 212 10.09 23.55 7.21
N GLU A 213 9.52 23.15 6.09
CA GLU A 213 9.05 21.79 5.82
C GLU A 213 9.69 21.21 4.55
N ARG A 214 9.94 19.90 4.58
CA ARG A 214 10.31 19.12 3.38
C ARG A 214 9.87 17.67 3.52
N GLY A 215 9.28 17.11 2.46
CA GLY A 215 8.96 15.69 2.34
C GLY A 215 10.11 14.85 1.74
N TRP A 216 10.41 13.70 2.34
CA TRP A 216 11.30 12.64 1.85
C TRP A 216 10.50 11.43 1.41
N SER A 217 10.43 11.21 0.10
CA SER A 217 9.57 10.19 -0.48
C SER A 217 10.12 8.76 -0.30
N GLN A 218 11.44 8.56 -0.18
CA GLN A 218 12.02 7.22 0.02
C GLN A 218 11.57 6.56 1.33
N ILE A 219 11.24 7.37 2.34
CA ILE A 219 10.75 6.91 3.65
C ILE A 219 9.32 7.39 3.93
N LEU A 220 8.65 7.97 2.92
CA LEU A 220 7.30 8.55 2.98
C LEU A 220 7.09 9.39 4.24
N SER A 221 8.04 10.28 4.52
CA SER A 221 8.09 11.06 5.77
C SER A 221 8.33 12.53 5.48
N THR A 222 7.97 13.38 6.43
CA THR A 222 8.16 14.83 6.34
C THR A 222 8.96 15.32 7.54
N VAL A 223 9.95 16.20 7.30
CA VAL A 223 10.66 16.91 8.38
C VAL A 223 10.17 18.34 8.46
N GLN A 224 9.92 18.79 9.68
CA GLN A 224 9.60 20.17 10.03
C GLN A 224 10.67 20.70 10.98
N ILE A 225 11.10 21.95 10.76
CA ILE A 225 12.09 22.64 11.59
C ILE A 225 11.56 24.04 11.91
N GLY A 226 11.40 24.36 13.19
CA GLY A 226 10.92 25.66 13.65
C GLY A 226 9.82 25.55 14.70
N GLU A 227 8.92 26.53 14.73
CA GLU A 227 7.81 26.62 15.68
C GLU A 227 6.55 25.98 15.09
N ASN A 228 6.11 24.88 15.70
CA ASN A 228 4.88 24.17 15.32
C ASN A 228 4.23 23.48 16.53
N TYR A 229 3.23 22.65 16.29
CA TYR A 229 2.53 21.84 17.28
C TYR A 229 2.90 20.37 17.13
N THR A 230 3.03 19.66 18.24
CA THR A 230 3.14 18.19 18.23
C THR A 230 1.81 17.59 17.73
N SER A 231 1.87 16.39 17.15
CA SER A 231 0.64 15.71 16.78
C SER A 231 -0.10 15.23 18.03
N SER A 232 -1.44 15.27 18.00
CA SER A 232 -2.25 14.59 19.01
C SER A 232 -2.37 13.08 18.72
N LEU A 233 -1.26 12.43 18.36
CA LEU A 233 -1.30 11.02 17.96
C LEU A 233 -1.53 10.10 19.16
N ILE A 234 -0.79 10.34 20.25
CA ILE A 234 -0.91 9.58 21.51
C ILE A 234 -1.08 10.54 22.69
N PHE A 235 -0.29 11.61 22.73
CA PHE A 235 -0.35 12.63 23.78
C PHE A 235 -1.15 13.84 23.33
N ASP A 236 -1.47 14.72 24.29
CA ASP A 236 -2.07 16.02 23.97
C ASP A 236 -1.09 16.89 23.18
N SER A 237 -1.61 17.60 22.17
CA SER A 237 -0.80 18.50 21.35
C SER A 237 -0.23 19.65 22.19
N LEU A 238 1.07 19.89 22.03
CA LEU A 238 1.79 20.98 22.66
C LEU A 238 2.51 21.82 21.60
N ARG A 239 2.58 23.14 21.80
CA ARG A 239 3.37 24.03 20.93
C ARG A 239 4.85 23.90 21.27
N PHE A 240 5.71 23.74 20.28
CA PHE A 240 7.15 23.61 20.48
C PHE A 240 7.94 24.40 19.44
N SER A 241 9.23 24.61 19.72
CA SER A 241 10.24 25.05 18.76
C SER A 241 11.34 24.00 18.67
N GLY A 242 11.57 23.44 17.49
CA GLY A 242 12.53 22.35 17.34
C GLY A 242 12.46 21.64 15.99
N ILE A 243 12.74 20.35 16.00
CA ILE A 243 12.73 19.48 14.83
C ILE A 243 11.70 18.39 15.05
N ARG A 244 10.94 18.07 14.00
CA ARG A 244 9.98 16.98 13.96
C ARG A 244 10.16 16.18 12.68
N LEU A 245 10.20 14.86 12.78
CA LEU A 245 10.24 13.91 11.68
C LEU A 245 9.07 12.94 11.87
N PHE A 246 8.14 12.92 10.93
CA PHE A 246 6.95 12.08 11.03
C PHE A 246 6.66 11.39 9.71
N ARG A 247 6.02 10.21 9.80
CA ARG A 247 5.46 9.51 8.65
C ARG A 247 4.27 10.32 8.12
N ASP A 248 4.33 10.73 6.87
CA ASP A 248 3.20 11.45 6.26
C ASP A 248 2.24 10.43 5.65
N MET A 249 1.10 10.22 6.31
CA MET A 249 0.12 9.24 5.84
C MET A 249 -0.45 9.62 4.47
N GLN A 250 -0.43 10.90 4.07
CA GLN A 250 -0.91 11.34 2.75
C GLN A 250 0.04 10.94 1.60
N MET A 251 1.26 10.51 1.92
CA MET A 251 2.19 9.93 0.96
C MET A 251 1.87 8.45 0.63
N LEU A 252 0.96 7.82 1.38
CA LEU A 252 0.45 6.49 1.09
C LEU A 252 -0.78 6.57 0.16
N PRO A 253 -1.06 5.51 -0.63
CA PRO A 253 -2.32 5.39 -1.35
C PRO A 253 -3.52 5.53 -0.41
N ASP A 254 -4.61 6.15 -0.87
CA ASP A 254 -5.80 6.48 -0.06
C ASP A 254 -6.34 5.29 0.75
N SER A 255 -6.31 4.08 0.20
CA SER A 255 -6.77 2.85 0.87
C SER A 255 -5.98 2.48 2.12
N MET A 256 -4.73 2.96 2.24
CA MET A 256 -3.79 2.65 3.32
C MET A 256 -3.69 3.76 4.38
N GLN A 257 -4.33 4.91 4.16
CA GLN A 257 -4.23 6.06 5.07
C GLN A 257 -5.03 5.87 6.37
N SER A 258 -5.99 4.95 6.36
CA SER A 258 -6.88 4.65 7.50
C SER A 258 -6.94 3.14 7.74
N PHE A 259 -7.51 2.73 8.86
CA PHE A 259 -7.74 1.30 9.12
C PHE A 259 -8.70 0.71 8.08
N THR A 260 -8.16 -0.22 7.29
CA THR A 260 -8.91 -1.02 6.31
C THR A 260 -8.43 -2.46 6.45
N PRO A 261 -9.29 -3.44 6.75
CA PRO A 261 -8.86 -4.84 6.86
C PRO A 261 -8.40 -5.38 5.51
N LEU A 262 -7.37 -6.23 5.51
CA LEU A 262 -6.93 -6.98 4.34
C LEU A 262 -7.86 -8.17 4.09
N VAL A 263 -8.40 -8.30 2.90
CA VAL A 263 -9.15 -9.52 2.53
C VAL A 263 -8.15 -10.55 2.00
N GLN A 264 -7.93 -11.62 2.76
CA GLN A 264 -6.98 -12.69 2.42
C GLN A 264 -7.72 -14.00 2.21
N GLY A 265 -7.28 -14.77 1.21
CA GLY A 265 -7.87 -16.07 0.89
C GLY A 265 -7.02 -16.86 -0.09
N VAL A 266 -7.53 -18.03 -0.47
CA VAL A 266 -6.91 -18.89 -1.50
C VAL A 266 -7.98 -19.24 -2.52
N ALA A 267 -7.74 -18.90 -3.78
CA ALA A 267 -8.55 -19.30 -4.91
C ALA A 267 -8.06 -20.66 -5.43
N GLN A 268 -8.97 -21.58 -5.73
CA GLN A 268 -8.60 -22.90 -6.25
C GLN A 268 -8.44 -22.89 -7.78
N SER A 269 -9.10 -21.95 -8.43
CA SER A 269 -9.08 -21.74 -9.88
C SER A 269 -9.01 -20.24 -10.20
N ASN A 270 -9.21 -19.88 -11.47
CA ASN A 270 -9.48 -18.48 -11.82
C ASN A 270 -10.80 -18.08 -11.17
N ALA A 271 -10.73 -17.28 -10.12
CA ALA A 271 -11.88 -16.96 -9.28
C ALA A 271 -12.24 -15.48 -9.39
N LEU A 272 -13.53 -15.21 -9.34
CA LEU A 272 -14.07 -13.86 -9.22
C LEU A 272 -14.31 -13.56 -7.74
N ILE A 273 -13.52 -12.65 -7.18
CA ILE A 273 -13.67 -12.17 -5.81
C ILE A 273 -14.60 -10.98 -5.81
N THR A 274 -15.66 -11.06 -5.01
CA THR A 274 -16.64 -9.99 -4.83
C THR A 274 -16.66 -9.64 -3.35
N VAL A 275 -16.34 -8.39 -3.01
CA VAL A 275 -16.45 -7.85 -1.66
C VAL A 275 -17.66 -6.93 -1.62
N SER A 276 -18.57 -7.23 -0.71
CA SER A 276 -19.79 -6.47 -0.52
C SER A 276 -19.89 -5.93 0.90
N GLN A 277 -20.44 -4.73 1.04
CA GLN A 277 -20.68 -4.08 2.32
C GLN A 277 -22.14 -3.61 2.33
N ASN A 278 -22.89 -3.95 3.38
CA ASN A 278 -24.34 -3.65 3.46
C ASN A 278 -25.14 -4.11 2.23
N GLY A 279 -24.77 -5.24 1.63
CA GLY A 279 -25.41 -5.78 0.43
C GLY A 279 -25.04 -5.11 -0.89
N TYR A 280 -24.20 -4.08 -0.89
CA TYR A 280 -23.67 -3.44 -2.09
C TYR A 280 -22.27 -3.96 -2.40
N THR A 281 -22.02 -4.34 -3.65
CA THR A 281 -20.66 -4.69 -4.09
C THR A 281 -19.79 -3.44 -4.13
N ILE A 282 -18.77 -3.40 -3.28
CA ILE A 282 -17.81 -2.30 -3.18
C ILE A 282 -16.51 -2.59 -3.93
N TYR A 283 -16.20 -3.86 -4.17
CA TYR A 283 -15.02 -4.28 -4.88
C TYR A 283 -15.28 -5.60 -5.60
N GLN A 284 -14.74 -5.73 -6.81
CA GLN A 284 -14.84 -6.95 -7.59
C GLN A 284 -13.61 -7.09 -8.47
N LYS A 285 -12.94 -8.24 -8.40
CA LYS A 285 -11.72 -8.51 -9.16
C LYS A 285 -11.54 -10.00 -9.44
N GLU A 286 -11.05 -10.31 -10.62
CA GLU A 286 -10.62 -11.66 -10.97
C GLU A 286 -9.20 -11.91 -10.45
N VAL A 287 -9.00 -13.05 -9.80
CA VAL A 287 -7.70 -13.47 -9.28
C VAL A 287 -7.30 -14.81 -9.88
N PRO A 288 -6.00 -15.01 -10.18
CA PRO A 288 -5.48 -16.32 -10.55
C PRO A 288 -5.64 -17.37 -9.44
N PRO A 289 -5.43 -18.67 -9.75
CA PRO A 289 -5.40 -19.72 -8.74
C PRO A 289 -4.24 -19.47 -7.77
N GLY A 290 -4.48 -19.69 -6.48
CA GLY A 290 -3.50 -19.51 -5.41
C GLY A 290 -3.90 -18.47 -4.36
N PRO A 291 -2.98 -18.13 -3.45
CA PRO A 291 -3.23 -17.14 -2.41
C PRO A 291 -3.38 -15.74 -2.99
N PHE A 292 -4.36 -15.00 -2.48
CA PHE A 292 -4.65 -13.63 -2.88
C PHE A 292 -4.78 -12.73 -1.64
N THR A 293 -4.57 -11.43 -1.84
CA THR A 293 -4.74 -10.41 -0.79
C THR A 293 -5.24 -9.14 -1.43
N ILE A 294 -6.35 -8.60 -0.93
CA ILE A 294 -6.92 -7.33 -1.39
C ILE A 294 -6.68 -6.31 -0.28
N ALA A 295 -5.86 -5.30 -0.59
CA ALA A 295 -5.45 -4.23 0.33
C ALA A 295 -6.03 -2.86 -0.05
N ASP A 296 -6.58 -2.73 -1.25
CA ASP A 296 -7.00 -1.46 -1.87
C ASP A 296 -8.52 -1.22 -1.76
N LEU A 297 -9.13 -1.68 -0.66
CA LEU A 297 -10.56 -1.49 -0.43
C LEU A 297 -10.86 -0.03 -0.09
N GLN A 298 -11.73 0.59 -0.89
CA GLN A 298 -12.31 1.89 -0.58
C GLN A 298 -13.63 1.68 0.15
N LEU A 299 -13.58 1.68 1.47
CA LEU A 299 -14.77 1.45 2.29
C LEU A 299 -15.61 2.72 2.36
N SER A 300 -16.90 2.59 2.06
CA SER A 300 -17.86 3.66 2.35
C SER A 300 -17.93 3.85 3.87
N GLY A 301 -17.88 5.09 4.36
CA GLY A 301 -17.92 5.40 5.79
C GLY A 301 -19.15 4.86 6.55
N SER A 302 -20.10 4.22 5.87
CA SER A 302 -21.09 3.32 6.46
C SER A 302 -20.41 2.00 6.86
N GLY A 303 -19.73 2.02 8.01
CA GLY A 303 -19.07 0.83 8.51
C GLY A 303 -20.04 -0.33 8.66
N SER A 304 -19.69 -1.46 8.08
CA SER A 304 -20.37 -2.73 8.21
C SER A 304 -19.37 -3.80 7.81
N ASP A 305 -19.56 -5.00 8.32
CA ASP A 305 -18.69 -6.12 8.00
C ASP A 305 -18.67 -6.38 6.49
N LEU A 306 -17.54 -6.89 6.03
CA LEU A 306 -17.32 -7.18 4.61
C LEU A 306 -17.74 -8.63 4.34
N ASP A 307 -18.72 -8.80 3.45
CA ASP A 307 -19.08 -10.11 2.90
C ASP A 307 -18.19 -10.38 1.69
N VAL A 308 -17.30 -11.36 1.81
CA VAL A 308 -16.38 -11.76 0.75
C VAL A 308 -16.91 -13.02 0.12
N SER A 309 -17.21 -12.96 -1.18
CA SER A 309 -17.61 -14.10 -1.99
C SER A 309 -16.52 -14.44 -3.01
N ILE A 310 -16.08 -15.69 -3.01
CA ILE A 310 -15.15 -16.29 -3.98
C ILE A 310 -15.97 -17.18 -4.90
N LYS A 311 -16.15 -16.76 -6.16
CA LYS A 311 -16.78 -17.58 -7.20
C LYS A 311 -15.71 -18.22 -8.07
N GLU A 312 -15.56 -19.54 -7.96
CA GLU A 312 -14.59 -20.33 -8.72
C GLU A 312 -15.07 -20.56 -10.17
N ALA A 313 -14.15 -20.99 -11.05
CA ALA A 313 -14.43 -21.24 -12.46
C ALA A 313 -15.46 -22.36 -12.70
N ASP A 314 -15.60 -23.31 -11.76
CA ASP A 314 -16.61 -24.37 -11.79
C ASP A 314 -18.01 -23.89 -11.34
N GLY A 315 -18.13 -22.63 -10.95
CA GLY A 315 -19.36 -22.01 -10.46
C GLY A 315 -19.61 -22.20 -8.97
N SER A 316 -18.74 -22.92 -8.25
CA SER A 316 -18.84 -23.03 -6.79
C SER A 316 -18.56 -21.67 -6.14
N VAL A 317 -19.30 -21.37 -5.07
CA VAL A 317 -19.18 -20.10 -4.34
C VAL A 317 -18.87 -20.38 -2.90
N ARG A 318 -17.83 -19.72 -2.37
CA ARG A 318 -17.50 -19.71 -0.95
C ARG A 318 -17.64 -18.30 -0.44
N SER A 319 -18.25 -18.13 0.73
CA SER A 319 -18.30 -16.84 1.38
C SER A 319 -17.74 -16.90 2.79
N PHE A 320 -17.16 -15.78 3.21
CA PHE A 320 -16.73 -15.55 4.58
C PHE A 320 -16.83 -14.06 4.91
N LEU A 321 -16.93 -13.77 6.20
CA LEU A 321 -17.11 -12.43 6.72
C LEU A 321 -15.79 -11.91 7.28
N VAL A 322 -15.43 -10.69 6.91
CA VAL A 322 -14.28 -9.97 7.49
C VAL A 322 -14.81 -8.82 8.35
N PRO A 323 -14.61 -8.88 9.68
CA PRO A 323 -15.10 -7.83 10.58
C PRO A 323 -14.53 -6.47 10.22
N TYR A 324 -15.39 -5.45 10.21
CA TYR A 324 -14.95 -4.07 10.01
C TYR A 324 -15.55 -3.16 11.07
N SER A 325 -14.71 -2.79 12.02
CA SER A 325 -14.92 -1.68 12.95
C SER A 325 -13.56 -1.02 13.21
N SER A 326 -13.56 0.27 13.56
CA SER A 326 -12.31 0.98 13.83
C SER A 326 -12.42 1.90 15.05
N VAL A 327 -11.34 1.98 15.81
CA VAL A 327 -11.14 2.97 16.88
C VAL A 327 -9.94 3.84 16.52
N PRO A 328 -9.76 5.02 17.15
CA PRO A 328 -8.59 5.86 16.92
C PRO A 328 -7.28 5.05 17.01
N ASN A 329 -6.28 5.44 16.23
CA ASN A 329 -4.95 4.84 16.16
C ASN A 329 -4.87 3.41 15.59
N MET A 330 -5.97 2.82 15.10
CA MET A 330 -5.89 1.59 14.31
C MET A 330 -5.32 1.86 12.92
N LEU A 331 -4.44 0.97 12.45
CA LEU A 331 -3.80 1.05 11.12
C LEU A 331 -4.04 -0.23 10.34
N GLN A 332 -4.12 -0.11 9.01
CA GLN A 332 -4.12 -1.26 8.12
C GLN A 332 -2.90 -2.15 8.41
N PRO A 333 -3.02 -3.50 8.28
CA PRO A 333 -1.88 -4.38 8.51
C PRO A 333 -0.67 -4.03 7.63
N GLY A 334 0.52 -4.05 8.24
CA GLY A 334 1.77 -3.69 7.59
C GLY A 334 2.05 -2.19 7.53
N VAL A 335 1.08 -1.34 7.88
CA VAL A 335 1.27 0.12 7.92
C VAL A 335 1.83 0.54 9.28
N SER A 336 2.87 1.38 9.25
CA SER A 336 3.43 2.05 10.41
C SER A 336 3.18 3.56 10.34
N ASN A 337 2.91 4.17 11.50
CA ASN A 337 2.86 5.62 11.66
C ASN A 337 3.75 6.00 12.84
N PHE A 338 4.74 6.87 12.59
CA PHE A 338 5.68 7.31 13.60
C PHE A 338 5.78 8.83 13.61
N ASP A 339 6.07 9.40 14.77
CA ASP A 339 6.29 10.83 14.96
C ASP A 339 7.38 11.04 16.01
N PHE A 340 8.50 11.63 15.59
CA PHE A 340 9.65 11.92 16.45
C PHE A 340 9.84 13.43 16.53
N ILE A 341 9.92 13.95 17.75
CA ILE A 341 9.98 15.38 18.03
C ILE A 341 11.09 15.63 19.05
N ALA A 342 11.91 16.64 18.77
CA ALA A 342 12.92 17.12 19.69
C ALA A 342 12.90 18.65 19.68
N GLY A 343 12.70 19.28 20.82
CA GLY A 343 12.60 20.72 20.88
C GLY A 343 12.31 21.26 22.27
N ARG A 344 11.96 22.53 22.30
CA ARG A 344 11.59 23.26 23.51
C ARG A 344 10.11 23.59 23.50
N SER A 345 9.41 23.35 24.60
CA SER A 345 8.00 23.71 24.73
C SER A 345 7.80 25.23 24.64
N GLN A 346 6.61 25.63 24.20
CA GLN A 346 6.21 27.02 23.97
C GLN A 346 4.77 27.23 24.48
N ILE A 347 4.54 26.95 25.76
CA ILE A 347 3.23 27.03 26.38
C ILE A 347 2.94 28.48 26.77
N TYR A 348 1.85 29.04 26.25
CA TYR A 348 1.43 30.41 26.55
C TYR A 348 1.14 30.59 28.05
N GLY A 349 1.69 31.66 28.64
CA GLY A 349 1.51 31.96 30.07
C GLY A 349 2.42 31.18 31.02
N VAL A 350 3.24 30.27 30.52
CA VAL A 350 4.24 29.54 31.31
C VAL A 350 5.60 30.23 31.19
N LYS A 351 6.25 30.51 32.33
CA LYS A 351 7.59 31.14 32.35
C LYS A 351 8.71 30.16 32.04
N ASN A 352 8.63 28.95 32.62
CA ASN A 352 9.64 27.92 32.48
C ASN A 352 9.22 26.97 31.36
N GLN A 353 9.81 27.19 30.18
CA GLN A 353 9.70 26.27 29.06
C GLN A 353 10.78 25.20 29.18
N GLU A 354 10.45 23.99 28.81
CA GLU A 354 11.30 22.81 28.99
C GLU A 354 11.72 22.23 27.65
N ASP A 355 12.96 21.76 27.59
CA ASP A 355 13.41 20.93 26.47
C ASP A 355 12.82 19.53 26.65
N PHE A 356 12.38 18.92 25.56
CA PHE A 356 11.76 17.61 25.57
C PHE A 356 12.06 16.81 24.29
N LEU A 357 11.92 15.50 24.43
CA LEU A 357 11.88 14.53 23.35
C LEU A 357 10.52 13.84 23.40
N GLU A 358 9.86 13.73 22.27
CA GLU A 358 8.63 12.94 22.12
C GLU A 358 8.81 11.94 20.98
N ALA A 359 8.40 10.70 21.22
CA ALA A 359 8.46 9.63 20.24
C ALA A 359 7.18 8.83 20.29
N ASN A 360 6.47 8.77 19.17
CA ASN A 360 5.23 8.01 19.01
C ASN A 360 5.42 6.98 17.89
N TYR A 361 4.91 5.77 18.10
CA TYR A 361 4.96 4.69 17.12
C TYR A 361 3.69 3.85 17.17
N ILE A 362 3.08 3.63 16.00
CA ILE A 362 1.89 2.82 15.78
C ILE A 362 2.19 1.82 14.67
N TYR A 363 1.77 0.56 14.84
CA TYR A 363 1.94 -0.48 13.84
C TYR A 363 0.75 -1.42 13.77
N GLY A 364 0.16 -1.55 12.57
CA GLY A 364 -0.89 -2.53 12.28
C GLY A 364 -0.27 -3.92 12.08
N LEU A 365 -0.43 -4.83 13.05
CA LEU A 365 0.14 -6.18 12.95
C LEU A 365 -0.64 -7.06 11.98
N ASN A 366 -1.97 -7.06 12.09
CA ASN A 366 -2.89 -7.87 11.30
C ASN A 366 -4.31 -7.31 11.41
N ASN A 367 -5.28 -7.94 10.74
CA ASN A 367 -6.68 -7.48 10.73
C ASN A 367 -7.33 -7.40 12.12
N LEU A 368 -6.76 -8.10 13.10
CA LEU A 368 -7.26 -8.15 14.47
C LEU A 368 -6.57 -7.12 15.36
N LEU A 369 -5.26 -6.92 15.26
CA LEU A 369 -4.46 -6.21 16.27
C LEU A 369 -3.62 -5.07 15.67
N THR A 370 -3.75 -3.88 16.26
CA THR A 370 -2.81 -2.76 16.11
C THR A 370 -2.15 -2.49 17.46
N LEU A 371 -0.84 -2.27 17.48
CA LEU A 371 -0.11 -1.86 18.68
C LEU A 371 0.36 -0.42 18.53
N TYR A 372 0.35 0.32 19.63
CA TYR A 372 0.92 1.65 19.67
C TYR A 372 1.58 1.94 21.01
N GLY A 373 2.54 2.84 20.98
CA GLY A 373 3.19 3.34 22.17
C GLY A 373 3.85 4.68 21.91
N GLY A 374 3.96 5.45 22.98
CA GLY A 374 4.56 6.77 22.93
C GLY A 374 5.33 7.08 24.20
N THR A 375 6.28 8.00 24.12
CA THR A 375 6.94 8.56 25.30
C THR A 375 7.22 10.03 25.12
N ILE A 376 7.11 10.79 26.22
CA ILE A 376 7.62 12.15 26.38
C ILE A 376 8.70 12.10 27.44
N LEU A 377 9.88 12.63 27.15
CA LEU A 377 11.01 12.72 28.05
C LEU A 377 11.44 14.18 28.19
N SER A 378 11.50 14.66 29.43
CA SER A 378 11.93 16.01 29.80
C SER A 378 12.46 16.00 31.24
N ASP A 379 13.21 17.03 31.62
CA ASP A 379 13.79 17.15 32.97
C ASP A 379 12.72 17.10 34.07
N ASN A 380 11.58 17.77 33.83
CA ASN A 380 10.51 17.92 34.82
C ASN A 380 9.25 17.12 34.49
N TYR A 381 9.18 16.42 33.34
CA TYR A 381 8.03 15.61 32.97
C TYR A 381 8.45 14.40 32.13
N ASN A 382 8.04 13.21 32.53
CA ASN A 382 8.24 12.00 31.77
C ASN A 382 6.93 11.23 31.69
N ALA A 383 6.57 10.75 30.51
CA ALA A 383 5.40 9.92 30.29
C ALA A 383 5.72 8.76 29.34
N ILE A 384 5.08 7.63 29.58
CA ILE A 384 5.09 6.47 28.69
C ILE A 384 3.66 5.94 28.55
N THR A 385 3.26 5.68 27.32
CA THR A 385 1.97 5.12 26.96
C THR A 385 2.17 3.85 26.17
N LEU A 386 1.42 2.81 26.51
CA LEU A 386 1.32 1.58 25.74
C LEU A 386 -0.14 1.27 25.52
N GLY A 387 -0.49 0.93 24.29
CA GLY A 387 -1.86 0.64 23.91
C GLY A 387 -1.98 -0.32 22.76
N ASN A 388 -3.20 -0.83 22.59
CA ASN A 388 -3.55 -1.76 21.55
C ASN A 388 -4.98 -1.53 21.07
N GLY A 389 -5.22 -1.72 19.77
CA GLY A 389 -6.54 -1.74 19.15
C GLY A 389 -6.88 -3.13 18.61
N TRP A 390 -8.10 -3.61 18.89
CA TRP A 390 -8.59 -4.92 18.51
C TRP A 390 -9.82 -4.76 17.61
N ASN A 391 -9.79 -5.25 16.37
CA ASN A 391 -10.96 -5.31 15.49
C ASN A 391 -11.56 -6.72 15.52
N THR A 392 -12.68 -6.86 16.22
CA THR A 392 -13.35 -8.14 16.46
C THR A 392 -14.76 -8.15 15.85
N PRO A 393 -15.40 -9.33 15.68
CA PRO A 393 -16.81 -9.40 15.28
C PRO A 393 -17.79 -8.69 16.25
N LEU A 394 -17.35 -8.40 17.49
CA LEU A 394 -18.15 -7.66 18.47
C LEU A 394 -17.95 -6.14 18.34
N GLY A 395 -17.10 -5.67 17.42
CA GLY A 395 -16.69 -4.29 17.26
C GLY A 395 -15.18 -4.10 17.51
N ALA A 396 -14.73 -2.87 17.30
CA ALA A 396 -13.37 -2.45 17.58
C ALA A 396 -13.24 -1.93 19.02
N ILE A 397 -12.22 -2.38 19.73
CA ILE A 397 -11.92 -1.99 21.11
C ILE A 397 -10.47 -1.53 21.19
N SER A 398 -10.19 -0.36 21.74
CA SER A 398 -8.84 0.01 22.16
C SER A 398 -8.72 0.08 23.66
N PHE A 399 -7.53 -0.25 24.15
CA PHE A 399 -7.12 -0.03 25.52
C PHE A 399 -5.71 0.54 25.50
N ASP A 400 -5.49 1.58 26.29
CA ASP A 400 -4.16 2.13 26.55
C ASP A 400 -4.01 2.54 28.01
N ALA A 401 -2.75 2.49 28.46
CA ALA A 401 -2.35 2.91 29.79
C ALA A 401 -1.17 3.87 29.66
N THR A 402 -1.28 5.01 30.34
CA THR A 402 -0.24 6.05 30.39
C THR A 402 0.26 6.20 31.81
N ARG A 403 1.56 6.00 32.04
CA ARG A 403 2.24 6.32 33.31
C ARG A 403 3.03 7.60 33.14
N SER A 404 2.86 8.55 34.05
CA SER A 404 3.59 9.81 34.04
C SER A 404 4.23 10.11 35.39
N SER A 405 5.34 10.84 35.35
CA SER A 405 6.04 11.39 36.50
C SER A 405 6.34 12.86 36.21
N SER A 406 5.84 13.75 37.06
CA SER A 406 6.00 15.19 36.92
C SER A 406 6.67 15.77 38.16
N LYS A 407 7.62 16.69 37.97
CA LYS A 407 8.26 17.44 39.04
C LYS A 407 7.71 18.87 39.00
N LEU A 408 7.02 19.27 40.06
CA LEU A 408 6.43 20.62 40.14
C LEU A 408 7.46 21.64 40.68
N ASN A 409 7.13 22.92 40.56
CA ASN A 409 8.02 24.04 40.95
C ASN A 409 8.43 24.05 42.44
N ASN A 410 7.73 23.31 43.30
CA ASN A 410 8.05 23.11 44.72
C ASN A 410 8.97 21.89 44.95
N ASP A 411 9.61 21.38 43.90
CA ASP A 411 10.46 20.19 43.87
C ASP A 411 9.76 18.88 44.27
N THR A 412 8.42 18.86 44.39
CA THR A 412 7.70 17.62 44.66
C THR A 412 7.43 16.83 43.39
N ARG A 413 7.73 15.53 43.43
CA ARG A 413 7.46 14.60 42.34
C ARG A 413 6.10 13.96 42.52
N HIS A 414 5.28 14.00 41.48
CA HIS A 414 3.96 13.38 41.42
C HIS A 414 3.95 12.32 40.33
N GLU A 415 3.44 11.15 40.66
CA GLU A 415 3.27 10.06 39.71
C GLU A 415 1.78 9.81 39.48
N GLY A 416 1.40 9.63 38.23
CA GLY A 416 0.02 9.40 37.82
C GLY A 416 -0.06 8.25 36.84
N THR A 417 -1.18 7.54 36.85
CA THR A 417 -1.53 6.59 35.79
C THR A 417 -2.90 6.95 35.24
N SER A 418 -3.03 7.00 33.93
CA SER A 418 -4.28 7.13 33.21
C SER A 418 -4.56 5.85 32.42
N TYR A 419 -5.84 5.50 32.29
CA TYR A 419 -6.30 4.40 31.46
C TYR A 419 -7.40 4.91 30.55
N GLN A 420 -7.33 4.54 29.28
CA GLN A 420 -8.35 4.88 28.30
C GLN A 420 -8.85 3.61 27.62
N VAL A 421 -10.17 3.53 27.46
CA VAL A 421 -10.87 2.46 26.75
C VAL A 421 -11.77 3.13 25.72
N ALA A 422 -11.64 2.74 24.45
CA ALA A 422 -12.56 3.15 23.40
C ALA A 422 -13.23 1.91 22.80
N TYR A 423 -14.52 2.04 22.48
CA TYR A 423 -15.27 1.00 21.79
C TYR A 423 -16.04 1.63 20.64
N ASN A 424 -15.96 1.00 19.48
CA ASN A 424 -16.73 1.35 18.31
C ASN A 424 -17.32 0.07 17.72
N LYS A 425 -18.60 0.12 17.35
CA LYS A 425 -19.24 -0.92 16.56
C LYS A 425 -20.15 -0.23 15.58
N TYR A 426 -19.99 -0.58 14.32
CA TYR A 426 -20.98 -0.20 13.33
C TYR A 426 -22.16 -1.18 13.35
N LEU A 427 -23.37 -0.64 13.16
CA LEU A 427 -24.65 -1.37 13.26
C LEU A 427 -25.27 -1.63 11.90
#